data_AF-A0A562GL78-F1
#
_entry.id   AF-A0A562GL78-F1
#
_cell.length_a   1.000
_cell.length_b   1.000
_cell.length_c   1.000
_cell.angle_alpha   90.00
_cell.angle_beta   90.00
_cell.angle_gamma   90.00
#
_symmetry.space_group_name_H-M   'P 1'
#
loop_
_entity.id
_entity.type
_entity.pdbx_description
1 polymer ?
#
loop_
_entity_poly.entity_id
_entity_poly.type
_entity_poly.pdbx_seq_one_letter_code
_entity_poly.pdbx_strand_id
1 'polypeptide(L)'
;MGITIVGLGPGSFKHITLETWELLNGNRTLLLRTAKHPCVDTLKARGVSFSSFDYLYEQAEDFASLYQQIAAAVIEKAKRGQDIVYAVPGSPLVAEKTVELISAQAGEAGVSLTIIPAMSFLEILYTRLGVDPITGVTIVDAADLTLLPPDLVTGLIITQVYSRQVASDAKLALMDYLGDEYQVTVVRHLGLPEEQITKVMLFELDRLEGIDHLTSVYVPHRPARSKLFSLDPVVDVMARLRSPGGCIWDIEQTHLSLRRYIVEEVYEVLEAIELADGVKLCEELGDLLLQIVFHARLAEESGGFTMQEVVDTVTEKMVRRHPHVFGKITVRDAAEVVVNWDQIKKREKAGERIGVLDGIPIGLPTLMAAYKLQAKAAKVGFDWDDIGPVWDKIAEELDELKEAAALPEAERAQKMEDELGDVLFAVVNLARFMGIDPETALNRTNNKFRRRFNYIEARLKEQGIAWESTILADLDVLWEEAKKKESAG
;
A
#
# COMPACT_ATOMS: atom_id res chain seq x y z
N MET A 1 -42.32 31.85 4.85
CA MET A 1 -41.70 31.64 6.18
C MET A 1 -40.59 30.64 6.01
N GLY A 2 -39.43 30.93 6.57
CA GLY A 2 -38.19 30.20 6.30
C GLY A 2 -37.32 30.07 7.54
N ILE A 3 -36.18 29.42 7.35
CA ILE A 3 -35.15 29.28 8.38
C ILE A 3 -33.96 30.12 7.94
N THR A 4 -33.55 31.05 8.79
CA THR A 4 -32.27 31.76 8.68
C THR A 4 -31.32 31.20 9.73
N ILE A 5 -30.20 30.61 9.31
CA ILE A 5 -29.18 30.07 10.21
C ILE A 5 -28.07 31.09 10.38
N VAL A 6 -27.70 31.40 11.61
CA VAL A 6 -26.67 32.38 11.99
C VAL A 6 -25.68 31.78 12.99
N GLY A 7 -24.47 32.34 13.05
CA GLY A 7 -23.44 31.91 14.00
C GLY A 7 -23.16 32.93 15.10
N LEU A 8 -23.08 32.49 16.35
CA LEU A 8 -22.77 33.35 17.51
C LEU A 8 -21.28 33.68 17.65
N GLY A 9 -20.45 33.19 16.73
CA GLY A 9 -18.99 33.26 16.82
C GLY A 9 -18.42 32.24 17.82
N PRO A 10 -17.08 32.11 17.90
CA PRO A 10 -16.43 31.07 18.69
C PRO A 10 -16.34 31.35 20.20
N GLY A 11 -16.83 32.51 20.67
CA GLY A 11 -16.71 32.86 22.09
C GLY A 11 -17.21 34.26 22.43
N SER A 12 -16.34 35.26 22.27
CA SER A 12 -16.66 36.66 22.59
C SER A 12 -17.82 37.22 21.77
N PHE A 13 -18.69 38.02 22.42
CA PHE A 13 -19.76 38.78 21.75
C PHE A 13 -19.24 39.68 20.62
N LYS A 14 -17.97 40.11 20.70
CA LYS A 14 -17.33 40.93 19.66
C LYS A 14 -17.11 40.17 18.34
N HIS A 15 -17.23 38.84 18.34
CA HIS A 15 -17.09 38.01 17.14
C HIS A 15 -18.42 37.77 16.42
N ILE A 16 -19.54 38.25 16.97
CA ILE A 16 -20.82 38.26 16.26
C ILE A 16 -20.75 39.28 15.12
N THR A 17 -21.06 38.86 13.91
CA THR A 17 -21.12 39.76 12.75
C THR A 17 -22.28 40.75 12.90
N LEU A 18 -22.14 41.94 12.31
CA LEU A 18 -23.21 42.94 12.37
C LEU A 18 -24.53 42.40 11.80
N GLU A 19 -24.46 41.67 10.69
CA GLU A 19 -25.62 41.01 10.07
C GLU A 19 -26.27 39.99 11.02
N THR A 20 -25.47 39.15 11.70
CA THR A 20 -26.02 38.23 12.71
C THR A 20 -26.70 39.00 13.83
N TRP A 21 -26.07 40.06 14.35
CA TRP A 21 -26.66 40.87 15.41
C TRP A 21 -28.01 41.48 15.03
N GLU A 22 -28.13 42.02 13.81
CA GLU A 22 -29.39 42.57 13.29
C GLU A 22 -30.48 41.51 13.21
N LEU A 23 -30.14 40.28 12.81
CA LEU A 23 -31.08 39.16 12.75
C LEU A 23 -31.50 38.64 14.14
N LEU A 24 -30.57 38.62 15.11
CA LEU A 24 -30.87 38.24 16.49
C LEU A 24 -31.79 39.24 17.19
N ASN A 25 -31.68 40.53 16.84
CA ASN A 25 -32.46 41.61 17.46
C ASN A 25 -33.78 41.92 16.71
N GLY A 26 -34.18 41.07 15.75
CA GLY A 26 -35.39 41.23 14.96
C GLY A 26 -36.65 40.61 15.59
N ASN A 27 -37.81 40.87 14.98
CA ASN A 27 -39.11 40.29 15.39
C ASN A 27 -39.32 38.86 14.83
N ARG A 28 -38.32 38.00 14.94
CA ARG A 28 -38.36 36.60 14.46
C ARG A 28 -38.30 35.63 15.64
N THR A 29 -38.68 34.38 15.41
CA THR A 29 -38.55 33.34 16.43
C THR A 29 -37.09 32.90 16.50
N LEU A 30 -36.37 33.35 17.54
CA LEU A 30 -34.98 33.00 17.76
C LEU A 30 -34.85 31.70 18.56
N LEU A 31 -34.19 30.71 17.96
CA LEU A 31 -33.89 29.41 18.53
C LEU A 31 -32.38 29.21 18.61
N LEU A 32 -31.84 28.96 19.79
CA LEU A 32 -30.43 28.64 19.97
C LEU A 32 -30.26 27.12 20.03
N ARG A 33 -29.22 26.60 19.36
CA ARG A 33 -28.79 25.21 19.53
C ARG A 33 -28.48 24.88 20.99
N THR A 34 -27.93 25.84 21.73
CA THR A 34 -27.68 25.77 23.17
C THR A 34 -27.61 27.17 23.77
N ALA A 35 -28.07 27.33 25.00
CA ALA A 35 -27.81 28.55 25.78
C ALA A 35 -26.43 28.53 26.47
N LYS A 36 -25.69 27.42 26.40
CA LYS A 36 -24.33 27.29 26.94
C LYS A 36 -23.32 27.91 25.96
N HIS A 37 -23.31 29.24 25.89
CA HIS A 37 -22.38 30.00 25.07
C HIS A 37 -22.07 31.37 25.71
N PRO A 38 -20.83 31.86 25.72
CA PRO A 38 -20.46 33.10 26.41
C PRO A 38 -21.24 34.35 25.95
N CYS A 39 -21.64 34.41 24.68
CA CYS A 39 -22.46 35.51 24.17
C CYS A 39 -23.85 35.61 24.81
N VAL A 40 -24.39 34.50 25.35
CA VAL A 40 -25.81 34.40 25.73
C VAL A 40 -26.18 35.34 26.87
N ASP A 41 -25.30 35.51 27.86
CA ASP A 41 -25.56 36.46 28.95
C ASP A 41 -25.59 37.91 28.46
N THR A 42 -24.77 38.23 27.45
CA THR A 42 -24.81 39.54 26.80
C THR A 42 -26.09 39.73 25.98
N LEU A 43 -26.57 38.68 25.30
CA LEU A 43 -27.84 38.71 24.58
C LEU A 43 -29.01 38.99 25.55
N LYS A 44 -29.06 38.29 26.69
CA LYS A 44 -30.06 38.52 27.75
C LYS A 44 -29.98 39.94 28.30
N ALA A 45 -28.78 40.43 28.63
CA ALA A 45 -28.57 41.78 29.16
C ALA A 45 -29.01 42.88 28.17
N ARG A 46 -29.00 42.58 26.87
CA ARG A 46 -29.46 43.47 25.79
C ARG A 46 -30.93 43.28 25.42
N GLY A 47 -31.68 42.43 26.13
CA GLY A 47 -33.11 42.24 25.94
C GLY A 47 -33.50 41.33 24.78
N VAL A 48 -32.57 40.52 24.24
CA VAL A 48 -32.88 39.56 23.18
C VAL A 48 -33.65 38.37 23.75
N SER A 49 -34.86 38.14 23.24
CA SER A 49 -35.70 36.99 23.62
C SER A 49 -35.40 35.79 22.74
N PHE A 50 -35.22 34.62 23.34
CA PHE A 50 -34.95 33.38 22.61
C PHE A 50 -35.44 32.14 23.35
N SER A 51 -35.52 31.02 22.63
CA SER A 51 -35.62 29.68 23.21
C SER A 51 -34.38 28.87 22.87
N SER A 52 -34.04 27.85 23.67
CA SER A 52 -32.93 26.95 23.38
C SER A 52 -33.37 25.48 23.39
N PHE A 53 -32.54 24.63 22.79
CA PHE A 53 -32.75 23.18 22.77
C PHE A 53 -32.01 22.44 23.88
N ASP A 54 -31.57 23.13 24.95
CA ASP A 54 -30.80 22.51 26.04
C ASP A 54 -31.54 21.35 26.72
N TYR A 55 -32.87 21.39 26.75
CA TYR A 55 -33.71 20.31 27.31
C TYR A 55 -33.57 18.97 26.57
N LEU A 56 -33.19 18.98 25.28
CA LEU A 56 -32.97 17.76 24.51
C LEU A 56 -31.66 17.07 24.88
N TYR A 57 -30.66 17.82 25.36
CA TYR A 57 -29.37 17.26 25.79
C TYR A 57 -29.51 16.33 27.00
N GLU A 58 -30.55 16.53 27.83
CA GLU A 58 -30.84 15.69 28.99
C GLU A 58 -31.66 14.44 28.64
N GLN A 59 -32.31 14.43 27.47
CA GLN A 59 -33.26 13.39 27.06
C GLN A 59 -32.69 12.42 26.02
N ALA A 60 -31.68 12.84 25.25
CA ALA A 60 -31.12 12.04 24.17
C ALA A 60 -30.15 10.97 24.69
N GLU A 61 -30.20 9.77 24.10
CA GLU A 61 -29.29 8.66 24.42
C GLU A 61 -27.88 8.90 23.86
N ASP A 62 -27.78 9.58 22.72
CA ASP A 62 -26.52 9.91 22.05
C ASP A 62 -26.60 11.25 21.28
N PHE A 63 -25.45 11.75 20.83
CA PHE A 63 -25.38 13.01 20.07
C PHE A 63 -26.03 12.92 18.68
N ALA A 64 -26.01 11.76 18.02
CA ALA A 64 -26.58 11.60 16.69
C ALA A 64 -28.10 11.78 16.70
N SER A 65 -28.78 11.09 17.63
CA SER A 65 -30.20 11.20 17.90
C SER A 65 -30.58 12.60 18.40
N LEU A 66 -29.77 13.21 19.27
CA LEU A 66 -29.96 14.59 19.71
C LEU A 66 -30.01 15.58 18.54
N TYR A 67 -29.04 15.52 17.64
CA TYR A 67 -28.96 16.45 16.52
C TYR A 67 -30.11 16.25 15.52
N GLN A 68 -30.56 15.01 15.32
CA GLN A 68 -31.77 14.70 14.54
C GLN A 68 -33.03 15.32 15.16
N GLN A 69 -33.20 15.20 16.49
CA GLN A 69 -34.34 15.77 17.20
C GLN A 69 -34.36 17.31 17.12
N ILE A 70 -33.19 17.95 17.28
CA ILE A 70 -33.06 19.41 17.13
C ILE A 70 -33.46 19.84 15.72
N ALA A 71 -32.90 19.20 14.69
CA ALA A 71 -33.19 19.52 13.29
C ALA A 71 -34.68 19.38 12.98
N ALA A 72 -35.30 18.26 13.38
CA ALA A 72 -36.72 18.02 13.18
C ALA A 72 -37.59 19.08 13.87
N ALA A 73 -37.25 19.48 15.10
CA ALA A 73 -37.98 20.51 15.84
C ALA A 73 -37.91 21.90 15.17
N VAL A 74 -36.76 22.26 14.59
CA VAL A 74 -36.60 23.50 13.82
C VAL A 74 -37.45 23.47 12.55
N ILE A 75 -37.40 22.36 11.79
CA ILE A 75 -38.18 22.18 10.57
C ILE A 75 -39.68 22.22 10.84
N GLU A 76 -40.16 21.54 11.89
CA GLU A 76 -41.57 21.53 12.26
C GLU A 76 -42.09 22.91 12.63
N LYS A 77 -41.29 23.72 13.34
CA LYS A 77 -41.65 25.12 13.63
C LYS A 77 -41.75 25.95 12.36
N ALA A 78 -40.83 25.78 11.41
CA ALA A 78 -40.87 26.48 10.13
C ALA A 78 -42.07 26.06 9.26
N LYS A 79 -42.41 24.76 9.22
CA LYS A 79 -43.60 24.22 8.53
C LYS A 79 -44.92 24.80 9.06
N ARG A 80 -44.97 25.11 10.35
CA ARG A 80 -46.14 25.79 10.98
C ARG A 80 -46.24 27.27 10.61
N GLY A 81 -45.39 27.76 9.71
CA GLY A 81 -45.37 29.17 9.32
C GLY A 81 -44.75 30.04 10.41
N GLN A 82 -43.63 29.65 11.00
CA GLN A 82 -42.82 30.56 11.81
C GLN A 82 -41.62 31.04 10.99
N ASP A 83 -41.27 32.32 11.11
CA ASP A 83 -40.02 32.85 10.56
C ASP A 83 -38.91 32.66 11.59
N ILE A 84 -38.03 31.69 11.34
CA ILE A 84 -37.07 31.17 12.32
C ILE A 84 -35.70 31.79 12.09
N VAL A 85 -35.08 32.26 13.17
CA VAL A 85 -33.63 32.46 13.24
C VAL A 85 -33.05 31.36 14.11
N TYR A 86 -32.24 30.47 13.53
CA TYR A 86 -31.58 29.39 14.25
C TYR A 86 -30.10 29.76 14.46
N ALA A 87 -29.71 29.95 15.71
CA ALA A 87 -28.38 30.38 16.10
C ALA A 87 -27.55 29.23 16.65
N VAL A 88 -26.35 29.03 16.10
CA VAL A 88 -25.38 28.01 16.52
C VAL A 88 -24.10 28.65 17.08
N PRO A 89 -23.37 27.97 17.97
CA PRO A 89 -22.01 28.36 18.33
C PRO A 89 -21.09 28.40 17.09
N GLY A 90 -20.13 29.32 17.06
CA GLY A 90 -19.16 29.40 15.96
C GLY A 90 -19.77 29.85 14.64
N SER A 91 -19.38 29.16 13.57
CA SER A 91 -19.83 29.41 12.20
C SER A 91 -20.76 28.30 11.72
N PRO A 92 -21.90 28.59 11.07
CA PRO A 92 -22.89 27.59 10.70
C PRO A 92 -22.41 26.38 9.89
N LEU A 93 -21.34 26.54 9.10
CA LEU A 93 -20.82 25.49 8.21
C LEU A 93 -19.49 24.89 8.68
N VAL A 94 -19.06 25.17 9.91
CA VAL A 94 -17.80 24.62 10.46
C VAL A 94 -18.12 23.72 11.64
N ALA A 95 -17.95 22.40 11.44
CA ALA A 95 -18.13 21.37 12.46
C ALA A 95 -19.50 21.42 13.19
N GLU A 96 -20.57 21.77 12.49
CA GLU A 96 -21.91 21.94 13.07
C GLU A 96 -22.95 21.01 12.40
N LYS A 97 -23.12 19.83 13.01
CA LYS A 97 -23.96 18.76 12.44
C LYS A 97 -25.43 19.12 12.33
N THR A 98 -25.96 19.94 13.24
CA THR A 98 -27.38 20.32 13.20
C THR A 98 -27.73 21.13 11.96
N VAL A 99 -26.80 21.94 11.46
CA VAL A 99 -27.00 22.75 10.24
C VAL A 99 -27.01 21.88 8.99
N GLU A 100 -26.16 20.86 8.91
CA GLU A 100 -26.20 19.88 7.82
C GLU A 100 -27.56 19.16 7.76
N LEU A 101 -28.05 18.68 8.91
CA LEU A 101 -29.33 17.98 9.01
C LEU A 101 -30.51 18.89 8.65
N ILE A 102 -30.54 20.13 9.16
CA ILE A 102 -31.57 21.11 8.79
C ILE A 102 -31.52 21.40 7.30
N SER A 103 -30.33 21.49 6.70
CA SER A 103 -30.16 21.74 5.26
C SER A 103 -30.75 20.62 4.40
N ALA A 104 -30.48 19.37 4.76
CA ALA A 104 -31.05 18.21 4.09
C ALA A 104 -32.58 18.16 4.24
N GLN A 105 -33.09 18.31 5.47
CA GLN A 105 -34.52 18.22 5.78
C GLN A 105 -35.33 19.39 5.22
N ALA A 106 -34.76 20.60 5.13
CA ALA A 106 -35.45 21.78 4.60
C ALA A 106 -35.81 21.63 3.12
N GLY A 107 -34.91 21.03 2.33
CA GLY A 107 -35.15 20.73 0.91
C GLY A 107 -36.33 19.78 0.71
N GLU A 108 -36.38 18.69 1.48
CA GLU A 108 -37.48 17.72 1.45
C GLU A 108 -38.80 18.32 1.94
N ALA A 109 -38.73 19.23 2.92
CA ALA A 109 -39.89 19.88 3.52
C ALA A 109 -40.44 21.07 2.73
N GLY A 110 -39.78 21.51 1.65
CA GLY A 110 -40.16 22.72 0.91
C GLY A 110 -40.02 24.01 1.72
N VAL A 111 -39.13 24.02 2.73
CA VAL A 111 -38.88 25.18 3.59
C VAL A 111 -37.71 25.97 3.04
N SER A 112 -37.87 27.30 2.85
CA SER A 112 -36.77 28.15 2.40
C SER A 112 -35.69 28.26 3.48
N LEU A 113 -34.43 28.01 3.11
CA LEU A 113 -33.28 28.07 4.00
C LEU A 113 -32.28 29.14 3.55
N THR A 114 -31.79 29.93 4.48
CA THR A 114 -30.71 30.90 4.28
C THR A 114 -29.67 30.71 5.36
N ILE A 115 -28.39 30.61 4.99
CA ILE A 115 -27.28 30.47 5.94
C ILE A 115 -26.42 31.72 5.83
N ILE A 116 -26.20 32.39 6.97
CA ILE A 116 -25.44 33.63 7.05
C ILE A 116 -24.01 33.31 7.49
N PRO A 117 -22.97 33.80 6.78
CA PRO A 117 -21.59 33.63 7.18
C PRO A 117 -21.33 34.22 8.58
N ALA A 118 -20.54 33.50 9.38
CA ALA A 118 -20.11 33.95 10.70
C ALA A 118 -18.67 33.50 11.00
N MET A 119 -18.07 34.12 12.02
CA MET A 119 -16.70 33.85 12.43
C MET A 119 -16.58 32.43 13.01
N SER A 120 -15.60 31.66 12.52
CA SER A 120 -15.25 30.35 13.04
C SER A 120 -14.18 30.47 14.14
N PHE A 121 -13.97 29.39 14.89
CA PHE A 121 -12.79 29.29 15.76
C PHE A 121 -11.49 29.22 14.95
N LEU A 122 -11.57 28.83 13.66
CA LEU A 122 -10.43 28.71 12.75
C LEU A 122 -9.69 30.04 12.58
N GLU A 123 -10.39 31.17 12.43
CA GLU A 123 -9.75 32.49 12.34
C GLU A 123 -8.93 32.82 13.60
N ILE A 124 -9.43 32.42 14.77
CA ILE A 124 -8.71 32.60 16.04
C ILE A 124 -7.51 31.65 16.07
N LEU A 125 -7.67 30.40 15.68
CA LEU A 125 -6.60 29.40 15.64
C LEU A 125 -5.45 29.87 14.76
N TYR A 126 -5.73 30.29 13.51
CA TYR A 126 -4.71 30.81 12.59
C TYR A 126 -3.93 31.97 13.21
N THR A 127 -4.65 32.92 13.80
CA THR A 127 -4.05 34.10 14.43
C THR A 127 -3.19 33.73 15.63
N ARG A 128 -3.64 32.79 16.47
CA ARG A 128 -2.94 32.38 17.69
C ARG A 128 -1.70 31.54 17.40
N LEU A 129 -1.79 30.67 16.39
CA LEU A 129 -0.70 29.77 16.01
C LEU A 129 0.25 30.38 14.97
N GLY A 130 -0.09 31.54 14.41
CA GLY A 130 0.68 32.17 13.32
C GLY A 130 0.67 31.36 12.04
N VAL A 131 -0.45 30.64 11.78
CA VAL A 131 -0.60 29.74 10.64
C VAL A 131 -1.30 30.48 9.51
N ASP A 132 -0.66 30.55 8.35
CA ASP A 132 -1.29 31.01 7.12
C ASP A 132 -1.91 29.81 6.39
N PRO A 133 -3.25 29.71 6.28
CA PRO A 133 -3.90 28.59 5.62
C PRO A 133 -3.53 28.47 4.13
N ILE A 134 -3.04 29.54 3.48
CA ILE A 134 -2.58 29.50 2.08
C ILE A 134 -1.34 28.61 1.92
N THR A 135 -0.53 28.45 2.98
CA THR A 135 0.65 27.57 2.96
C THR A 135 0.30 26.08 2.92
N GLY A 136 -0.99 25.75 2.96
CA GLY A 136 -1.50 24.40 2.95
C GLY A 136 -1.90 23.97 4.35
N VAL A 137 -3.20 23.98 4.62
CA VAL A 137 -3.80 23.43 5.84
C VAL A 137 -4.98 22.55 5.49
N THR A 138 -4.99 21.34 6.04
CA THR A 138 -6.09 20.38 5.97
C THR A 138 -6.84 20.39 7.28
N ILE A 139 -8.18 20.37 7.23
CA ILE A 139 -9.04 20.43 8.40
C ILE A 139 -9.95 19.22 8.36
N VAL A 140 -9.97 18.45 9.44
CA VAL A 140 -10.77 17.22 9.55
C VAL A 140 -11.42 17.11 10.91
N ASP A 141 -12.48 16.31 10.98
CA ASP A 141 -13.01 15.79 12.23
C ASP A 141 -12.10 14.67 12.75
N ALA A 142 -11.96 14.54 14.07
CA ALA A 142 -11.19 13.46 14.67
C ALA A 142 -11.71 12.06 14.28
N ALA A 143 -13.00 11.90 13.97
CA ALA A 143 -13.58 10.65 13.50
C ALA A 143 -13.11 10.26 12.07
N ASP A 144 -12.63 11.23 11.29
CA ASP A 144 -12.33 11.05 9.87
C ASP A 144 -10.82 10.95 9.57
N LEU A 145 -9.98 10.78 10.61
CA LEU A 145 -8.52 10.74 10.44
C LEU A 145 -8.02 9.61 9.55
N THR A 146 -8.75 8.50 9.47
CA THR A 146 -8.41 7.38 8.58
C THR A 146 -8.61 7.69 7.09
N LEU A 147 -9.33 8.78 6.77
CA LEU A 147 -9.51 9.25 5.39
C LEU A 147 -8.35 10.12 4.92
N LEU A 148 -7.44 10.52 5.83
CA LEU A 148 -6.31 11.34 5.46
C LEU A 148 -5.34 10.57 4.56
N PRO A 149 -4.83 11.24 3.51
CA PRO A 149 -3.84 10.62 2.65
C PRO A 149 -2.53 10.45 3.46
N PRO A 150 -1.86 9.29 3.39
CA PRO A 150 -0.62 9.02 4.14
C PRO A 150 0.53 10.02 3.89
N ASP A 151 0.48 10.72 2.76
CA ASP A 151 1.44 11.69 2.26
C ASP A 151 1.06 13.15 2.55
N LEU A 152 0.18 13.39 3.52
CA LEU A 152 -0.22 14.75 3.89
C LEU A 152 1.00 15.62 4.30
N VAL A 153 1.38 16.55 3.42
CA VAL A 153 2.47 17.51 3.64
C VAL A 153 2.01 18.84 4.24
N THR A 154 0.72 19.12 4.16
CA THR A 154 0.09 20.33 4.70
C THR A 154 0.02 20.28 6.22
N GLY A 155 -0.14 21.45 6.87
CA GLY A 155 -0.51 21.46 8.28
C GLY A 155 -1.88 20.80 8.46
N LEU A 156 -2.12 20.15 9.59
CA LEU A 156 -3.38 19.46 9.86
C LEU A 156 -4.04 20.03 11.11
N ILE A 157 -5.32 20.38 10.99
CA ILE A 157 -6.18 20.76 12.12
C ILE A 157 -7.20 19.64 12.32
N ILE A 158 -7.12 18.99 13.48
CA ILE A 158 -8.05 17.97 13.92
C ILE A 158 -9.03 18.63 14.87
N THR A 159 -10.29 18.64 14.48
CA THR A 159 -11.39 19.24 15.24
C THR A 159 -12.11 18.17 16.07
N GLN A 160 -12.92 18.59 17.04
CA GLN A 160 -13.77 17.70 17.83
C GLN A 160 -13.00 16.61 18.60
N VAL A 161 -11.83 16.93 19.17
CA VAL A 161 -11.09 15.99 20.05
C VAL A 161 -11.71 16.04 21.45
N TYR A 162 -12.94 15.55 21.60
CA TYR A 162 -13.77 15.84 22.76
C TYR A 162 -13.61 14.91 23.96
N SER A 163 -12.84 13.83 23.82
CA SER A 163 -12.60 12.87 24.90
C SER A 163 -11.20 12.28 24.83
N ARG A 164 -10.77 11.69 25.95
CA ARG A 164 -9.51 10.96 26.02
C ARG A 164 -9.43 9.80 25.02
N GLN A 165 -10.55 9.13 24.76
CA GLN A 165 -10.61 8.04 23.78
C GLN A 165 -10.33 8.57 22.37
N VAL A 166 -11.01 9.64 21.97
CA VAL A 166 -10.82 10.28 20.66
C VAL A 166 -9.39 10.81 20.51
N ALA A 167 -8.81 11.38 21.57
CA ALA A 167 -7.41 11.79 21.59
C ALA A 167 -6.43 10.60 21.43
N SER A 168 -6.74 9.44 22.01
CA SER A 168 -5.97 8.21 21.83
C SER A 168 -6.07 7.68 20.40
N ASP A 169 -7.26 7.67 19.81
CA ASP A 169 -7.47 7.23 18.44
C ASP A 169 -6.73 8.15 17.45
N ALA A 170 -6.83 9.47 17.66
CA ALA A 170 -6.09 10.45 16.88
C ALA A 170 -4.58 10.32 17.01
N LYS A 171 -4.09 10.10 18.24
CA LYS A 171 -2.67 9.83 18.50
C LYS A 171 -2.18 8.62 17.71
N LEU A 172 -2.88 7.49 17.80
CA LEU A 172 -2.49 6.25 17.13
C LEU A 172 -2.49 6.44 15.61
N ALA A 173 -3.55 7.03 15.06
CA ALA A 173 -3.63 7.33 13.63
C ALA A 173 -2.46 8.21 13.16
N LEU A 174 -2.09 9.24 13.92
CA LEU A 174 -0.97 10.11 13.56
C LEU A 174 0.41 9.43 13.75
N MET A 175 0.55 8.54 14.73
CA MET A 175 1.83 7.86 15.03
C MET A 175 2.29 6.98 13.88
N ASP A 176 1.35 6.35 13.18
CA ASP A 176 1.63 5.55 11.99
C ASP A 176 2.38 6.36 10.91
N TYR A 177 2.22 7.69 10.89
CA TYR A 177 2.79 8.57 9.87
C TYR A 177 3.91 9.51 10.35
N LEU A 178 3.83 10.00 11.60
CA LEU A 178 4.67 11.10 12.11
C LEU A 178 5.75 10.65 13.12
N GLY A 179 5.63 9.44 13.67
CA GLY A 179 6.45 8.98 14.79
C GLY A 179 5.92 9.48 16.14
N ASP A 180 6.34 8.81 17.21
CA ASP A 180 5.87 9.02 18.58
C ASP A 180 6.31 10.34 19.22
N GLU A 181 7.54 10.77 18.95
CA GLU A 181 8.11 12.03 19.47
C GLU A 181 7.73 13.27 18.64
N TYR A 182 6.81 13.16 17.67
CA TYR A 182 6.41 14.30 16.87
C TYR A 182 5.67 15.35 17.72
N GLN A 183 6.07 16.61 17.64
CA GLN A 183 5.44 17.67 18.43
C GLN A 183 4.16 18.18 17.76
N VAL A 184 3.05 18.14 18.51
CA VAL A 184 1.75 18.70 18.11
C VAL A 184 1.34 19.82 19.07
N THR A 185 0.44 20.69 18.62
CA THR A 185 -0.11 21.78 19.44
C THR A 185 -1.57 21.50 19.75
N VAL A 186 -1.89 21.33 21.03
CA VAL A 186 -3.27 21.19 21.50
C VAL A 186 -3.79 22.58 21.88
N VAL A 187 -4.96 22.92 21.33
CA VAL A 187 -5.64 24.19 21.60
C VAL A 187 -6.98 23.90 22.28
N ARG A 188 -7.28 24.61 23.36
CA ARG A 188 -8.50 24.44 24.16
C ARG A 188 -9.13 25.80 24.42
N HIS A 189 -10.47 25.85 24.38
CA HIS A 189 -11.25 27.04 24.72
C HIS A 189 -10.80 28.31 23.96
N LEU A 190 -10.41 28.16 22.69
CA LEU A 190 -9.91 29.28 21.87
C LEU A 190 -10.93 30.43 21.82
N GLY A 191 -10.47 31.65 22.11
CA GLY A 191 -11.30 32.85 22.16
C GLY A 191 -12.11 33.03 23.45
N LEU A 192 -11.91 32.18 24.47
CA LEU A 192 -12.52 32.26 25.80
C LEU A 192 -11.49 32.68 26.87
N PRO A 193 -11.93 33.13 28.06
CA PRO A 193 -11.03 33.47 29.15
C PRO A 193 -10.13 32.30 29.60
N GLU A 194 -10.61 31.05 29.46
CA GLU A 194 -9.88 29.83 29.79
C GLU A 194 -9.03 29.27 28.64
N GLU A 195 -8.74 30.08 27.61
CA GLU A 195 -7.91 29.68 26.45
C GLU A 195 -6.57 29.06 26.89
N GLN A 196 -6.28 27.87 26.35
CA GLN A 196 -5.00 27.19 26.57
C GLN A 196 -4.43 26.70 25.24
N ILE A 197 -3.14 26.94 25.04
CA ILE A 197 -2.38 26.47 23.87
C ILE A 197 -1.13 25.79 24.42
N THR A 198 -1.01 24.49 24.15
CA THR A 198 0.06 23.67 24.73
C THR A 198 0.70 22.82 23.65
N LYS A 199 2.03 22.85 23.58
CA LYS A 199 2.80 21.93 22.72
C LYS A 199 3.09 20.66 23.50
N VAL A 200 2.81 19.52 22.91
CA VAL A 200 3.04 18.20 23.50
C VAL A 200 3.67 17.26 22.48
N MET A 201 4.35 16.23 22.96
CA MET A 201 4.73 15.14 22.07
C MET A 201 3.49 14.30 21.75
N LEU A 202 3.45 13.72 20.55
CA LEU A 202 2.27 12.99 20.08
C LEU A 202 1.88 11.87 21.06
N PHE A 203 2.86 11.17 21.65
CA PHE A 203 2.59 10.13 22.66
C PHE A 203 1.91 10.61 23.95
N GLU A 204 1.92 11.92 24.22
CA GLU A 204 1.31 12.53 25.41
C GLU A 204 -0.13 13.00 25.15
N LEU A 205 -0.59 13.01 23.90
CA LEU A 205 -1.87 13.61 23.50
C LEU A 205 -3.06 13.08 24.32
N ASP A 206 -3.12 11.77 24.55
CA ASP A 206 -4.18 11.11 25.33
C ASP A 206 -3.90 11.07 26.84
N ARG A 207 -2.84 11.72 27.31
CA ARG A 207 -2.49 11.86 28.72
C ARG A 207 -2.84 13.24 29.28
N LEU A 208 -3.25 14.16 28.41
CA LEU A 208 -3.68 15.50 28.80
C LEU A 208 -4.97 15.47 29.61
N GLU A 209 -4.99 16.25 30.69
CA GLU A 209 -6.18 16.47 31.50
C GLU A 209 -7.05 17.58 30.90
N GLY A 210 -8.37 17.46 31.05
CA GLY A 210 -9.33 18.48 30.62
C GLY A 210 -9.71 18.46 29.13
N ILE A 211 -9.41 17.39 28.40
CA ILE A 211 -9.90 17.23 27.02
C ILE A 211 -11.44 17.29 27.02
N ASP A 212 -12.00 18.13 26.16
CA ASP A 212 -13.44 18.40 26.03
C ASP A 212 -13.80 18.84 24.61
N HIS A 213 -15.09 19.06 24.35
CA HIS A 213 -15.64 19.46 23.05
C HIS A 213 -15.11 20.79 22.47
N LEU A 214 -14.30 21.56 23.21
CA LEU A 214 -13.62 22.76 22.74
C LEU A 214 -12.12 22.54 22.53
N THR A 215 -11.71 21.27 22.42
CA THR A 215 -10.33 20.86 22.19
C THR A 215 -10.12 20.50 20.71
N SER A 216 -9.08 21.09 20.12
CA SER A 216 -8.59 20.79 18.77
C SER A 216 -7.08 20.56 18.81
N VAL A 217 -6.56 19.86 17.81
CA VAL A 217 -5.13 19.58 17.68
C VAL A 217 -4.62 20.15 16.36
N TYR A 218 -3.57 20.94 16.42
CA TYR A 218 -2.82 21.40 15.26
C TYR A 218 -1.52 20.59 15.14
N VAL A 219 -1.34 19.96 13.99
CA VAL A 219 -0.12 19.30 13.58
C VAL A 219 0.58 20.20 12.56
N PRO A 220 1.81 20.67 12.84
CA PRO A 220 2.54 21.54 11.91
C PRO A 220 2.85 20.83 10.59
N HIS A 221 3.11 21.63 9.54
CA HIS A 221 3.54 21.13 8.25
C HIS A 221 4.80 20.26 8.38
N ARG A 222 4.87 19.18 7.60
CA ARG A 222 6.03 18.30 7.59
C ARG A 222 7.06 18.82 6.58
N PRO A 223 8.35 18.94 6.93
CA PRO A 223 9.38 19.02 5.89
C PRO A 223 9.40 17.68 5.14
N ALA A 224 9.24 17.73 3.81
CA ALA A 224 9.29 16.54 2.97
C ALA A 224 10.60 15.77 3.20
N ARG A 225 10.54 14.64 3.92
CA ARG A 225 11.65 13.68 4.02
C ARG A 225 11.14 12.24 4.11
N SER A 226 11.23 11.60 2.95
CA SER A 226 11.57 10.21 2.60
C SER A 226 11.39 9.12 3.67
N LYS A 227 10.16 8.85 4.08
CA LYS A 227 9.79 7.52 4.61
C LYS A 227 8.57 6.91 3.91
N LEU A 228 8.17 7.47 2.77
CA LEU A 228 7.23 6.79 1.89
C LEU A 228 8.01 5.87 0.98
N PHE A 229 7.54 4.63 0.85
CA PHE A 229 7.98 3.75 -0.23
C PHE A 229 7.60 4.44 -1.55
N SER A 230 8.60 4.86 -2.30
CA SER A 230 8.43 5.40 -3.65
C SER A 230 9.53 4.81 -4.52
N LEU A 231 9.17 4.51 -5.77
CA LEU A 231 10.14 4.14 -6.81
C LEU A 231 10.74 5.38 -7.48
N ASP A 232 10.20 6.59 -7.25
CA ASP A 232 10.67 7.83 -7.85
C ASP A 232 12.18 8.03 -7.69
N PRO A 233 12.81 7.78 -6.52
CA PRO A 233 14.25 7.98 -6.39
C PRO A 233 15.07 7.17 -7.41
N VAL A 234 14.73 5.90 -7.65
CA VAL A 234 15.46 5.06 -8.62
C VAL A 234 15.06 5.39 -10.06
N VAL A 235 13.78 5.73 -10.29
CA VAL A 235 13.28 6.17 -11.61
C VAL A 235 13.95 7.48 -12.03
N ASP A 236 14.06 8.45 -11.14
CA ASP A 236 14.71 9.76 -11.37
C ASP A 236 16.21 9.61 -11.63
N VAL A 237 16.88 8.74 -10.85
CA VAL A 237 18.29 8.42 -11.10
C VAL A 237 18.46 7.83 -12.49
N MET A 238 17.64 6.86 -12.88
CA MET A 238 17.70 6.24 -14.21
C MET A 238 17.42 7.26 -15.33
N ALA A 239 16.39 8.09 -15.16
CA ALA A 239 16.07 9.16 -16.10
C ALA A 239 17.23 10.15 -16.25
N ARG A 240 17.92 10.49 -15.15
CA ARG A 240 19.10 11.34 -15.18
C ARG A 240 20.29 10.67 -15.87
N LEU A 241 20.56 9.40 -15.56
CA LEU A 241 21.64 8.62 -16.18
C LEU A 241 21.47 8.53 -17.69
N ARG A 242 20.25 8.42 -18.19
CA ARG A 242 19.94 8.35 -19.63
C ARG A 242 19.65 9.69 -20.31
N SER A 243 19.65 10.80 -19.57
CA SER A 243 19.45 12.14 -20.12
C SER A 243 20.68 12.66 -20.90
N PRO A 244 20.54 13.67 -21.79
CA PRO A 244 21.70 14.31 -22.41
C PRO A 244 22.70 14.83 -21.37
N GLY A 245 23.95 14.37 -21.46
CA GLY A 245 25.00 14.64 -20.46
C GLY A 245 25.03 13.69 -19.27
N GLY A 246 24.21 12.63 -19.29
CA GLY A 246 24.25 11.50 -18.36
C GLY A 246 25.37 10.50 -18.69
N CYS A 247 25.21 9.27 -18.22
CA CYS A 247 26.20 8.20 -18.40
C CYS A 247 26.12 7.63 -19.83
N ILE A 248 27.26 7.66 -20.54
CA ILE A 248 27.34 7.21 -21.94
C ILE A 248 26.94 5.74 -22.06
N TRP A 249 27.43 4.90 -21.14
CA TRP A 249 27.13 3.48 -21.14
C TRP A 249 25.63 3.22 -20.95
N ASP A 250 25.00 3.92 -20.01
CA ASP A 250 23.56 3.78 -19.77
C ASP A 250 22.76 4.21 -20.99
N ILE A 251 23.08 5.35 -21.60
CA ILE A 251 22.41 5.89 -22.79
C ILE A 251 22.42 4.88 -23.96
N GLU A 252 23.55 4.22 -24.20
CA GLU A 252 23.73 3.25 -25.30
C GLU A 252 22.97 1.94 -25.12
N GLN A 253 22.45 1.64 -23.93
CA GLN A 253 21.73 0.39 -23.68
C GLN A 253 20.40 0.31 -24.42
N THR A 254 20.01 -0.92 -24.75
CA THR A 254 18.74 -1.29 -25.38
C THR A 254 18.14 -2.49 -24.65
N HIS A 255 16.86 -2.80 -24.89
CA HIS A 255 16.25 -4.01 -24.34
C HIS A 255 17.04 -5.30 -24.68
N LEU A 256 17.65 -5.36 -25.86
CA LEU A 256 18.43 -6.53 -26.28
C LEU A 256 19.79 -6.62 -25.58
N SER A 257 20.47 -5.50 -25.33
CA SER A 257 21.77 -5.53 -24.64
C SER A 257 21.62 -5.85 -23.15
N LEU A 258 20.48 -5.45 -22.54
CA LEU A 258 20.23 -5.63 -21.11
C LEU A 258 19.77 -7.04 -20.71
N ARG A 259 19.28 -7.85 -21.66
CA ARG A 259 18.72 -9.19 -21.37
C ARG A 259 19.64 -10.10 -20.56
N ARG A 260 20.96 -9.98 -20.72
CA ARG A 260 21.94 -10.82 -20.00
C ARG A 260 21.95 -10.49 -18.50
N TYR A 261 21.84 -9.22 -18.15
CA TYR A 261 21.88 -8.77 -16.76
C TYR A 261 20.65 -9.26 -16.00
N ILE A 262 19.46 -9.24 -16.62
CA ILE A 262 18.26 -9.86 -16.02
C ILE A 262 18.51 -11.34 -15.67
N VAL A 263 19.20 -12.08 -16.53
CA VAL A 263 19.51 -13.49 -16.26
C VAL A 263 20.49 -13.60 -15.10
N GLU A 264 21.56 -12.81 -15.11
CA GLU A 264 22.55 -12.74 -14.04
C GLU A 264 21.88 -12.43 -12.69
N GLU A 265 21.14 -11.32 -12.57
CA GLU A 265 20.46 -10.92 -11.31
C GLU A 265 19.47 -11.97 -10.80
N VAL A 266 18.76 -12.68 -11.69
CA VAL A 266 17.87 -13.77 -11.27
C VAL A 266 18.65 -14.89 -10.60
N TYR A 267 19.83 -15.24 -11.10
CA TYR A 267 20.67 -16.28 -10.48
C TYR A 267 21.31 -15.80 -9.17
N GLU A 268 21.67 -14.52 -9.06
CA GLU A 268 22.20 -13.96 -7.81
C GLU A 268 21.13 -13.89 -6.71
N VAL A 269 19.89 -13.51 -7.05
CA VAL A 269 18.74 -13.61 -6.13
C VAL A 269 18.51 -15.05 -5.67
N LEU A 270 18.58 -16.03 -6.58
CA LEU A 270 18.44 -17.45 -6.22
C LEU A 270 19.55 -17.91 -5.26
N GLU A 271 20.79 -17.49 -5.50
CA GLU A 271 21.90 -17.77 -4.58
C GLU A 271 21.66 -17.16 -3.20
N ALA A 272 21.24 -15.89 -3.13
CA ALA A 272 20.96 -15.21 -1.87
C ALA A 272 19.86 -15.92 -1.04
N ILE A 273 18.82 -16.43 -1.71
CA ILE A 273 17.78 -17.25 -1.09
C ILE A 273 18.35 -18.58 -0.57
N GLU A 274 19.18 -19.27 -1.35
CA GLU A 274 19.81 -20.53 -0.94
C GLU A 274 20.72 -20.37 0.28
N LEU A 275 21.39 -19.21 0.41
CA LEU A 275 22.25 -18.87 1.53
C LEU A 275 21.49 -18.35 2.76
N ALA A 276 20.19 -18.11 2.65
CA ALA A 276 19.36 -17.44 3.67
C ALA A 276 19.96 -16.11 4.16
N ASP A 277 20.67 -15.39 3.27
CA ASP A 277 21.30 -14.11 3.57
C ASP A 277 20.34 -12.96 3.24
N GLY A 278 19.73 -12.39 4.28
CA GLY A 278 18.77 -11.30 4.11
C GLY A 278 19.38 -10.00 3.61
N VAL A 279 20.68 -9.75 3.85
CA VAL A 279 21.36 -8.55 3.37
C VAL A 279 21.63 -8.69 1.88
N LYS A 280 22.25 -9.81 1.49
CA LYS A 280 22.49 -10.09 0.07
C LYS A 280 21.18 -10.13 -0.70
N LEU A 281 20.14 -10.78 -0.18
CA LEU A 281 18.83 -10.83 -0.83
C LEU A 281 18.25 -9.43 -1.09
N CYS A 282 18.43 -8.49 -0.17
CA CYS A 282 17.98 -7.11 -0.37
C CYS A 282 18.74 -6.39 -1.49
N GLU A 283 20.05 -6.65 -1.60
CA GLU A 283 20.92 -6.10 -2.65
C GLU A 283 20.51 -6.65 -4.02
N GLU A 284 20.46 -7.97 -4.18
CA GLU A 284 20.14 -8.61 -5.47
C GLU A 284 18.70 -8.30 -5.94
N LEU A 285 17.74 -8.19 -5.00
CA LEU A 285 16.38 -7.73 -5.35
C LEU A 285 16.37 -6.28 -5.81
N GLY A 286 17.29 -5.45 -5.29
CA GLY A 286 17.51 -4.08 -5.75
C GLY A 286 18.04 -4.04 -7.18
N ASP A 287 19.02 -4.89 -7.50
CA ASP A 287 19.61 -4.96 -8.85
C ASP A 287 18.62 -5.54 -9.87
N LEU A 288 17.82 -6.54 -9.49
CA LEU A 288 16.71 -7.00 -10.32
C LEU A 288 15.65 -5.90 -10.54
N LEU A 289 15.33 -5.11 -9.51
CA LEU A 289 14.44 -3.95 -9.63
C LEU A 289 15.03 -2.87 -10.57
N LEU A 290 16.34 -2.63 -10.51
CA LEU A 290 17.04 -1.71 -11.39
C LEU A 290 16.82 -2.12 -12.86
N GLN A 291 16.92 -3.41 -13.19
CA GLN A 291 16.64 -3.88 -14.56
C GLN A 291 15.20 -3.58 -14.99
N ILE A 292 14.21 -3.78 -14.11
CA ILE A 292 12.80 -3.46 -14.41
C ILE A 292 12.63 -1.96 -14.71
N VAL A 293 13.21 -1.09 -13.86
CA VAL A 293 13.18 0.36 -14.04
C VAL A 293 13.88 0.78 -15.33
N PHE A 294 15.01 0.17 -15.67
CA PHE A 294 15.75 0.44 -16.90
C PHE A 294 14.89 0.14 -18.14
N HIS A 295 14.25 -1.03 -18.17
CA HIS A 295 13.36 -1.41 -19.26
C HIS A 295 12.13 -0.50 -19.36
N ALA A 296 11.53 -0.11 -18.23
CA ALA A 296 10.43 0.85 -18.23
C ALA A 296 10.87 2.21 -18.80
N ARG A 297 12.08 2.67 -18.45
CA ARG A 297 12.62 3.94 -18.97
C ARG A 297 12.86 3.90 -20.49
N LEU A 298 13.43 2.81 -21.00
CA LEU A 298 13.60 2.59 -22.43
C LEU A 298 12.26 2.58 -23.19
N ALA A 299 11.25 1.93 -22.61
CA ALA A 299 9.92 1.91 -23.19
C ALA A 299 9.31 3.31 -23.24
N GLU A 300 9.41 4.07 -22.15
CA GLU A 300 8.93 5.46 -22.07
C GLU A 300 9.62 6.37 -23.10
N GLU A 301 10.93 6.28 -23.26
CA GLU A 301 11.71 7.04 -24.26
C GLU A 301 11.26 6.73 -25.70
N SER A 302 10.75 5.53 -25.95
CA SER A 302 10.19 5.13 -27.24
C SER A 302 8.70 5.45 -27.42
N GLY A 303 8.06 6.12 -26.44
CA GLY A 303 6.62 6.40 -26.43
C GLY A 303 5.75 5.18 -26.18
N GLY A 304 6.31 4.15 -25.53
CA GLY A 304 5.63 2.91 -25.17
C GLY A 304 4.86 3.04 -23.86
N PHE A 305 5.40 2.46 -22.78
CA PHE A 305 4.77 2.44 -21.46
C PHE A 305 5.72 2.98 -20.39
N THR A 306 5.16 3.35 -19.25
CA THR A 306 5.83 3.91 -18.07
C THR A 306 6.00 2.86 -16.96
N MET A 307 6.83 3.18 -15.96
CA MET A 307 6.98 2.33 -14.77
C MET A 307 5.66 2.23 -13.99
N GLN A 308 4.85 3.29 -13.95
CA GLN A 308 3.53 3.26 -13.31
C GLN A 308 2.61 2.26 -14.00
N GLU A 309 2.59 2.22 -15.34
CA GLU A 309 1.77 1.25 -16.09
C GLU A 309 2.23 -0.20 -15.86
N VAL A 310 3.52 -0.46 -15.63
CA VAL A 310 4.01 -1.79 -15.21
C VAL A 310 3.41 -2.18 -13.85
N VAL A 311 3.43 -1.26 -12.88
CA VAL A 311 2.86 -1.45 -11.54
C VAL A 311 1.34 -1.66 -11.59
N ASP A 312 0.63 -0.83 -12.34
CA ASP A 312 -0.82 -0.91 -12.49
C ASP A 312 -1.21 -2.24 -13.14
N THR A 313 -0.52 -2.62 -14.22
CA THR A 313 -0.78 -3.88 -14.94
C THR A 313 -0.60 -5.10 -14.05
N VAL A 314 0.46 -5.15 -13.22
CA VAL A 314 0.66 -6.29 -12.30
C VAL A 314 -0.34 -6.25 -11.15
N THR A 315 -0.68 -5.07 -10.64
CA THR A 315 -1.62 -4.88 -9.54
C THR A 315 -3.03 -5.31 -9.94
N GLU A 316 -3.55 -4.80 -11.05
CA GLU A 316 -4.86 -5.18 -11.58
C GLU A 316 -4.94 -6.68 -11.84
N LYS A 317 -3.87 -7.26 -12.42
CA LYS A 317 -3.77 -8.69 -12.67
C LYS A 317 -3.76 -9.51 -11.37
N MET A 318 -3.08 -9.04 -10.34
CA MET A 318 -3.06 -9.69 -9.02
C MET A 318 -4.44 -9.63 -8.37
N VAL A 319 -5.09 -8.46 -8.35
CA VAL A 319 -6.46 -8.28 -7.82
C VAL A 319 -7.43 -9.21 -8.53
N ARG A 320 -7.42 -9.21 -9.87
CA ARG A 320 -8.32 -10.01 -10.71
C ARG A 320 -8.11 -11.52 -10.57
N ARG A 321 -6.88 -11.97 -10.26
CA ARG A 321 -6.55 -13.39 -10.05
C ARG A 321 -6.73 -13.89 -8.62
N HIS A 322 -7.01 -12.98 -7.67
CA HIS A 322 -7.30 -13.32 -6.27
C HIS A 322 -8.71 -12.85 -5.85
N PRO A 323 -9.78 -13.28 -6.54
CA PRO A 323 -11.15 -12.90 -6.17
C PRO A 323 -11.61 -13.47 -4.82
N HIS A 324 -10.80 -14.33 -4.21
CA HIS A 324 -11.01 -14.83 -2.85
C HIS A 324 -10.44 -13.92 -1.77
N VAL A 325 -9.50 -13.04 -2.12
CA VAL A 325 -8.97 -11.98 -1.24
C VAL A 325 -9.70 -10.66 -1.50
N PHE A 326 -9.87 -10.29 -2.78
CA PHE A 326 -10.38 -8.98 -3.19
C PHE A 326 -11.83 -9.00 -3.71
N GLY A 327 -12.49 -10.15 -3.66
CA GLY A 327 -13.85 -10.32 -4.18
C GLY A 327 -14.75 -11.10 -3.22
N LYS A 328 -15.74 -11.81 -3.77
CA LYS A 328 -16.77 -12.52 -2.99
C LYS A 328 -16.63 -14.05 -3.00
N ILE A 329 -15.58 -14.58 -3.63
CA ILE A 329 -15.39 -16.03 -3.73
C ILE A 329 -14.77 -16.54 -2.42
N THR A 330 -15.28 -17.61 -1.86
CA THR A 330 -14.64 -18.28 -0.71
C THR A 330 -13.96 -19.54 -1.20
N VAL A 331 -12.72 -19.74 -0.78
CA VAL A 331 -11.91 -20.94 -1.05
C VAL A 331 -11.52 -21.57 0.29
N ARG A 332 -11.45 -22.90 0.34
CA ARG A 332 -11.25 -23.67 1.58
C ARG A 332 -9.78 -23.98 1.84
N ASP A 333 -8.97 -24.10 0.80
CA ASP A 333 -7.54 -24.42 0.91
C ASP A 333 -6.72 -23.89 -0.28
N ALA A 334 -5.39 -24.05 -0.19
CA ALA A 334 -4.46 -23.61 -1.22
C ALA A 334 -4.62 -24.37 -2.55
N ALA A 335 -5.11 -25.62 -2.55
CA ALA A 335 -5.34 -26.37 -3.77
C ALA A 335 -6.52 -25.78 -4.57
N GLU A 336 -7.58 -25.38 -3.89
CA GLU A 336 -8.74 -24.69 -4.48
C GLU A 336 -8.34 -23.30 -5.04
N VAL A 337 -7.38 -22.60 -4.41
CA VAL A 337 -6.78 -21.35 -4.93
C VAL A 337 -6.07 -21.60 -6.27
N VAL A 338 -5.22 -22.62 -6.35
CA VAL A 338 -4.44 -22.94 -7.57
C VAL A 338 -5.37 -23.31 -8.72
N VAL A 339 -6.41 -24.12 -8.47
CA VAL A 339 -7.40 -24.49 -9.50
C VAL A 339 -8.15 -23.28 -10.03
N ASN A 340 -8.62 -22.40 -9.14
CA ASN A 340 -9.33 -21.19 -9.53
C ASN A 340 -8.42 -20.24 -10.34
N TRP A 341 -7.16 -20.11 -9.93
CA TRP A 341 -6.17 -19.31 -10.62
C TRP A 341 -5.87 -19.82 -12.04
N ASP A 342 -5.75 -21.14 -12.22
CA ASP A 342 -5.56 -21.77 -13.53
C ASP A 342 -6.79 -21.59 -14.44
N GLN A 343 -8.00 -21.63 -13.89
CA GLN A 343 -9.23 -21.35 -14.64
C GLN A 343 -9.31 -19.88 -15.10
N ILE A 344 -8.96 -18.93 -14.23
CA ILE A 344 -8.91 -17.50 -14.56
C ILE A 344 -7.88 -17.26 -15.67
N LYS A 345 -6.68 -17.86 -15.58
CA LYS A 345 -5.65 -17.80 -16.63
C LYS A 345 -6.13 -18.34 -17.97
N LYS A 346 -6.90 -19.45 -17.98
CA LYS A 346 -7.44 -20.01 -19.23
C LYS A 346 -8.42 -19.05 -19.90
N ARG A 347 -9.27 -18.37 -19.11
CA ARG A 347 -10.24 -17.38 -19.63
C ARG A 347 -9.55 -16.12 -20.17
N GLU A 348 -8.52 -15.62 -19.49
CA GLU A 348 -7.74 -14.45 -19.95
C GLU A 348 -7.07 -14.64 -21.31
N LYS A 349 -6.70 -15.88 -21.64
CA LYS A 349 -5.95 -16.22 -22.87
C LYS A 349 -6.81 -16.87 -23.93
N ALA A 350 -8.13 -16.86 -23.75
CA ALA A 350 -9.08 -17.39 -24.72
C ALA A 350 -9.14 -16.42 -25.91
N GLY A 351 -8.50 -16.78 -27.02
CA GLY A 351 -8.46 -15.99 -28.26
C GLY A 351 -7.08 -15.87 -28.91
N GLU A 352 -5.98 -16.08 -28.16
CA GLU A 352 -4.60 -15.90 -28.65
C GLU A 352 -3.80 -17.20 -28.85
N ARG A 353 -4.36 -18.36 -28.46
CA ARG A 353 -3.66 -19.65 -28.44
C ARG A 353 -4.37 -20.66 -29.34
N ILE A 354 -3.65 -21.19 -30.32
CA ILE A 354 -4.15 -22.14 -31.33
C ILE A 354 -3.70 -23.57 -30.97
N GLY A 355 -2.49 -23.74 -30.44
CA GLY A 355 -1.91 -25.01 -30.00
C GLY A 355 -1.89 -25.22 -28.48
N VAL A 356 -1.91 -26.48 -28.04
CA VAL A 356 -1.84 -26.89 -26.62
C VAL A 356 -0.53 -26.40 -25.96
N LEU A 357 0.55 -26.33 -26.71
CA LEU A 357 1.88 -25.93 -26.23
C LEU A 357 2.10 -24.41 -26.29
N ASP A 358 1.19 -23.63 -26.88
CA ASP A 358 1.37 -22.20 -27.13
C ASP A 358 1.60 -21.36 -25.86
N GLY A 359 2.53 -20.41 -25.96
CA GLY A 359 2.92 -19.52 -24.87
C GLY A 359 3.87 -20.13 -23.85
N ILE A 360 4.75 -21.04 -24.29
CA ILE A 360 6.05 -21.26 -23.63
C ILE A 360 7.02 -20.24 -24.25
N PRO A 361 7.61 -19.32 -23.46
CA PRO A 361 8.57 -18.36 -24.00
C PRO A 361 9.76 -19.08 -24.66
N ILE A 362 10.16 -18.60 -25.85
CA ILE A 362 11.24 -19.18 -26.66
C ILE A 362 12.60 -19.04 -25.95
N GLY A 363 12.75 -18.05 -25.05
CA GLY A 363 14.00 -17.78 -24.31
C GLY A 363 14.11 -18.44 -22.94
N LEU A 364 13.28 -19.44 -22.60
CA LEU A 364 13.46 -20.17 -21.35
C LEU A 364 14.69 -21.08 -21.39
N PRO A 365 15.40 -21.27 -20.25
CA PRO A 365 16.33 -22.39 -20.10
C PRO A 365 15.69 -23.72 -20.51
N THR A 366 16.48 -24.61 -21.10
CA THR A 366 15.98 -25.82 -21.76
C THR A 366 15.30 -26.78 -20.79
N LEU A 367 15.78 -26.90 -19.54
CA LEU A 367 15.12 -27.74 -18.52
C LEU A 367 13.78 -27.15 -18.08
N MET A 368 13.69 -25.83 -17.88
CA MET A 368 12.41 -25.15 -17.61
C MET A 368 11.42 -25.25 -18.78
N ALA A 369 11.92 -25.17 -20.01
CA ALA A 369 11.12 -25.33 -21.22
C ALA A 369 10.55 -26.76 -21.30
N ALA A 370 11.40 -27.78 -21.12
CA ALA A 370 11.00 -29.19 -21.07
C ALA A 370 9.95 -29.46 -19.98
N TYR A 371 10.17 -28.93 -18.77
CA TYR A 371 9.24 -29.07 -17.65
C TYR A 371 7.86 -28.47 -17.98
N LYS A 372 7.83 -27.28 -18.61
CA LYS A 372 6.58 -26.62 -19.01
C LYS A 372 5.89 -27.30 -20.19
N LEU A 373 6.65 -27.86 -21.14
CA LEU A 373 6.12 -28.65 -22.26
C LEU A 373 5.36 -29.86 -21.71
N GLN A 374 6.01 -30.64 -20.85
CA GLN A 374 5.43 -31.83 -20.23
C GLN A 374 4.25 -31.50 -19.32
N ALA A 375 4.35 -30.46 -18.48
CA ALA A 375 3.25 -30.02 -17.64
C ALA A 375 2.01 -29.55 -18.43
N LYS A 376 2.19 -29.01 -19.65
CA LYS A 376 1.07 -28.67 -20.53
C LYS A 376 0.49 -29.90 -21.22
N ALA A 377 1.33 -30.82 -21.68
CA ALA A 377 0.89 -32.09 -22.25
C ALA A 377 0.05 -32.89 -21.23
N ALA A 378 0.49 -32.93 -19.97
CA ALA A 378 -0.25 -33.56 -18.89
C ALA A 378 -1.64 -32.97 -18.66
N LYS A 379 -1.81 -31.64 -18.83
CA LYS A 379 -3.11 -30.96 -18.68
C LYS A 379 -4.15 -31.37 -19.72
N VAL A 380 -3.75 -32.00 -20.82
CA VAL A 380 -4.66 -32.56 -21.84
C VAL A 380 -4.74 -34.08 -21.79
N GLY A 381 -4.21 -34.70 -20.74
CA GLY A 381 -4.24 -36.15 -20.52
C GLY A 381 -3.11 -36.92 -21.19
N PHE A 382 -2.08 -36.24 -21.70
CA PHE A 382 -0.86 -36.88 -22.18
C PHE A 382 0.14 -36.98 -21.02
N ASP A 383 -0.12 -37.92 -20.11
CA ASP A 383 0.72 -38.21 -18.95
C ASP A 383 0.53 -39.66 -18.45
N TRP A 384 1.45 -40.14 -17.61
CA TRP A 384 1.31 -41.39 -16.88
C TRP A 384 0.56 -41.18 -15.55
N ASP A 385 -0.13 -42.22 -15.08
CA ASP A 385 -0.85 -42.18 -13.79
C ASP A 385 0.05 -42.45 -12.57
N ASP A 386 1.21 -43.08 -12.79
CA ASP A 386 2.17 -43.47 -11.76
C ASP A 386 3.59 -43.07 -12.17
N ILE A 387 4.48 -42.89 -11.18
CA ILE A 387 5.89 -42.59 -11.38
C ILE A 387 6.70 -43.80 -11.87
N GLY A 388 6.25 -45.04 -11.64
CA GLY A 388 6.93 -46.27 -12.06
C GLY A 388 7.32 -46.29 -13.54
N PRO A 389 6.36 -46.10 -14.48
CA PRO A 389 6.64 -46.00 -15.91
C PRO A 389 7.66 -44.92 -16.31
N VAL A 390 7.80 -43.86 -15.50
CA VAL A 390 8.79 -42.79 -15.74
C VAL A 390 10.21 -43.29 -15.46
N TRP A 391 10.39 -44.11 -14.42
CA TRP A 391 11.67 -44.76 -14.15
C TRP A 391 12.04 -45.77 -15.24
N ASP A 392 11.06 -46.54 -15.70
CA ASP A 392 11.25 -47.48 -16.81
C ASP A 392 11.68 -46.73 -18.07
N LYS A 393 11.04 -45.58 -18.37
CA LYS A 393 11.42 -44.75 -19.52
C LYS A 393 12.83 -44.20 -19.39
N ILE A 394 13.26 -43.73 -18.21
CA ILE A 394 14.66 -43.30 -18.02
C ILE A 394 15.64 -44.44 -18.29
N ALA A 395 15.33 -45.66 -17.86
CA ALA A 395 16.18 -46.82 -18.11
C ALA A 395 16.27 -47.15 -19.61
N GLU A 396 15.14 -47.08 -20.32
CA GLU A 396 15.04 -47.22 -21.79
C GLU A 396 15.93 -46.20 -22.50
N GLU A 397 15.76 -44.90 -22.23
CA GLU A 397 16.56 -43.83 -22.85
C GLU A 397 18.08 -43.98 -22.56
N LEU A 398 18.44 -44.46 -21.36
CA LEU A 398 19.83 -44.72 -20.99
C LEU A 398 20.42 -45.91 -21.76
N ASP A 399 19.61 -46.92 -22.08
CA ASP A 399 20.03 -48.05 -22.89
C ASP A 399 20.16 -47.64 -24.37
N GLU A 400 19.22 -46.84 -24.90
CA GLU A 400 19.30 -46.26 -26.25
C GLU A 400 20.56 -45.38 -26.41
N LEU A 401 20.90 -44.56 -25.41
CA LEU A 401 22.15 -43.78 -25.40
C LEU A 401 23.41 -44.67 -25.42
N LYS A 402 23.41 -45.81 -24.71
CA LYS A 402 24.54 -46.77 -24.74
C LYS A 402 24.66 -47.44 -26.11
N GLU A 403 23.54 -47.80 -26.73
CA GLU A 403 23.51 -48.37 -28.07
C GLU A 403 24.02 -47.35 -29.10
N ALA A 404 23.58 -46.09 -29.01
CA ALA A 404 24.06 -44.99 -29.83
C ALA A 404 25.59 -44.79 -29.70
N ALA A 405 26.13 -44.90 -28.48
CA ALA A 405 27.58 -44.81 -28.24
C ALA A 405 28.39 -45.96 -28.88
N ALA A 406 27.76 -47.10 -29.14
CA ALA A 406 28.38 -48.25 -29.79
C ALA A 406 28.36 -48.18 -31.33
N LEU A 407 27.66 -47.20 -31.93
CA LEU A 407 27.55 -47.02 -33.38
C LEU A 407 28.90 -46.64 -34.03
N PRO A 408 29.06 -46.83 -35.35
CA PRO A 408 30.20 -46.32 -36.12
C PRO A 408 30.30 -44.78 -36.06
N GLU A 409 31.52 -44.25 -36.14
CA GLU A 409 31.84 -42.84 -35.89
C GLU A 409 31.07 -41.82 -36.76
N ALA A 410 30.70 -42.20 -37.99
CA ALA A 410 29.96 -41.34 -38.91
C ALA A 410 28.52 -41.00 -38.46
N GLU A 411 27.89 -41.87 -37.67
CA GLU A 411 26.49 -41.71 -37.19
C GLU A 411 26.41 -41.50 -35.67
N ARG A 412 27.47 -41.89 -34.95
CA ARG A 412 27.54 -41.87 -33.49
C ARG A 412 27.26 -40.50 -32.87
N ALA A 413 27.89 -39.45 -33.37
CA ALA A 413 27.85 -38.14 -32.70
C ALA A 413 26.43 -37.55 -32.64
N GLN A 414 25.71 -37.55 -33.77
CA GLN A 414 24.34 -37.04 -33.82
C GLN A 414 23.40 -37.91 -33.00
N LYS A 415 23.50 -39.24 -33.13
CA LYS A 415 22.66 -40.16 -32.38
C LYS A 415 22.87 -40.05 -30.87
N MET A 416 24.11 -39.94 -30.40
CA MET A 416 24.38 -39.72 -28.99
C MET A 416 23.80 -38.39 -28.48
N GLU A 417 23.79 -37.33 -29.28
CA GLU A 417 23.21 -36.04 -28.90
C GLU A 417 21.68 -36.13 -28.79
N ASP A 418 21.02 -36.80 -29.74
CA ASP A 418 19.57 -37.05 -29.73
C ASP A 418 19.17 -37.85 -28.47
N GLU A 419 19.78 -39.03 -28.26
CA GLU A 419 19.44 -39.91 -27.13
C GLU A 419 19.80 -39.27 -25.76
N LEU A 420 20.88 -38.47 -25.69
CA LEU A 420 21.20 -37.72 -24.48
C LEU A 420 20.13 -36.66 -24.18
N GLY A 421 19.59 -36.02 -25.22
CA GLY A 421 18.47 -35.11 -25.12
C GLY A 421 17.24 -35.79 -24.52
N ASP A 422 16.91 -37.00 -24.98
CA ASP A 422 15.76 -37.76 -24.50
C ASP A 422 15.95 -38.27 -23.06
N VAL A 423 17.17 -38.69 -22.68
CA VAL A 423 17.52 -38.96 -21.26
C VAL A 423 17.24 -37.73 -20.39
N LEU A 424 17.73 -36.55 -20.79
CA LEU A 424 17.52 -35.31 -20.02
C LEU A 424 16.03 -34.95 -19.95
N PHE A 425 15.29 -35.14 -21.04
CA PHE A 425 13.85 -34.91 -21.10
C PHE A 425 13.08 -35.86 -20.18
N ALA A 426 13.44 -37.15 -20.14
CA ALA A 426 12.86 -38.14 -19.25
C ALA A 426 13.16 -37.83 -17.77
N VAL A 427 14.38 -37.38 -17.45
CA VAL A 427 14.74 -36.93 -16.09
C VAL A 427 13.94 -35.69 -15.67
N VAL A 428 13.70 -34.74 -16.58
CA VAL A 428 12.80 -33.60 -16.32
C VAL A 428 11.38 -34.06 -16.02
N ASN A 429 10.91 -35.11 -16.69
CA ASN A 429 9.59 -35.68 -16.43
C ASN A 429 9.51 -36.31 -15.04
N LEU A 430 10.55 -37.04 -14.63
CA LEU A 430 10.65 -37.54 -13.27
C LEU A 430 10.60 -36.41 -12.24
N ALA A 431 11.37 -35.34 -12.45
CA ALA A 431 11.35 -34.17 -11.57
C ALA A 431 9.93 -33.58 -11.43
N ARG A 432 9.18 -33.50 -12.53
CA ARG A 432 7.76 -33.07 -12.53
C ARG A 432 6.85 -33.98 -11.72
N PHE A 433 6.98 -35.30 -11.83
CA PHE A 433 6.22 -36.24 -10.98
C PHE A 433 6.55 -36.09 -9.49
N MET A 434 7.80 -35.73 -9.17
CA MET A 434 8.23 -35.47 -7.80
C MET A 434 7.87 -34.07 -7.28
N GLY A 435 7.32 -33.20 -8.13
CA GLY A 435 7.04 -31.79 -7.79
C GLY A 435 8.30 -30.94 -7.62
N ILE A 436 9.41 -31.33 -8.25
CA ILE A 436 10.72 -30.67 -8.17
C ILE A 436 10.96 -29.87 -9.46
N ASP A 437 11.35 -28.59 -9.31
CA ASP A 437 11.79 -27.79 -10.46
C ASP A 437 13.23 -28.20 -10.87
N PRO A 438 13.43 -28.73 -12.10
CA PRO A 438 14.71 -29.34 -12.49
C PRO A 438 15.83 -28.31 -12.66
N GLU A 439 15.53 -27.10 -13.11
CA GLU A 439 16.51 -26.01 -13.24
C GLU A 439 17.05 -25.63 -11.86
N THR A 440 16.15 -25.42 -10.90
CA THR A 440 16.50 -25.10 -9.51
C THR A 440 17.31 -26.25 -8.87
N ALA A 441 16.91 -27.50 -9.09
CA ALA A 441 17.61 -28.67 -8.55
C ALA A 441 19.05 -28.81 -9.11
N LEU A 442 19.24 -28.57 -10.40
CA LEU A 442 20.56 -28.61 -11.03
C LEU A 442 21.42 -27.42 -10.56
N ASN A 443 20.84 -26.22 -10.46
CA ASN A 443 21.54 -25.05 -9.96
C ASN A 443 22.08 -25.27 -8.54
N ARG A 444 21.25 -25.81 -7.64
CA ARG A 444 21.67 -26.19 -6.28
C ARG A 444 22.83 -27.19 -6.29
N THR A 445 22.83 -28.12 -7.24
CA THR A 445 23.92 -29.10 -7.41
C THR A 445 25.20 -28.44 -7.92
N ASN A 446 25.10 -27.50 -8.86
CA ASN A 446 26.22 -26.70 -9.34
C ASN A 446 26.85 -25.87 -8.23
N ASN A 447 26.03 -25.22 -7.40
CA ASN A 447 26.50 -24.43 -6.25
C ASN A 447 27.21 -25.32 -5.22
N LYS A 448 26.65 -26.50 -4.93
CA LYS A 448 27.30 -27.50 -4.08
C LYS A 448 28.63 -27.98 -4.64
N PHE A 449 28.73 -28.21 -5.95
CA PHE A 449 29.98 -28.57 -6.61
C PHE A 449 31.02 -27.44 -6.46
N ARG A 450 30.64 -26.19 -6.75
CA ARG A 450 31.51 -25.01 -6.61
C ARG A 450 32.05 -24.86 -5.20
N ARG A 451 31.20 -24.94 -4.16
CA ARG A 451 31.66 -24.82 -2.77
C ARG A 451 32.69 -25.88 -2.39
N ARG A 452 32.44 -27.13 -2.78
CA ARG A 452 33.37 -28.24 -2.50
C ARG A 452 34.67 -28.10 -3.26
N PHE A 453 34.60 -27.68 -4.52
CA PHE A 453 35.78 -27.45 -5.33
C PHE A 453 36.62 -26.28 -4.79
N ASN A 454 35.98 -25.18 -4.39
CA ASN A 454 36.64 -24.04 -3.75
C ASN A 454 37.31 -24.44 -2.42
N TYR A 455 36.71 -25.37 -1.67
CA TYR A 455 37.34 -25.94 -0.47
C TYR A 455 38.62 -26.71 -0.82
N ILE A 456 38.59 -27.54 -1.86
CA ILE A 456 39.77 -28.26 -2.35
C ILE A 456 40.86 -27.25 -2.76
N GLU A 457 40.51 -26.22 -3.55
CA GLU A 457 41.43 -25.14 -3.95
C GLU A 457 42.09 -24.47 -2.75
N ALA A 458 41.29 -24.08 -1.74
CA ALA A 458 41.80 -23.46 -0.53
C ALA A 458 42.75 -24.39 0.24
N ARG A 459 42.43 -25.68 0.34
CA ARG A 459 43.27 -26.67 1.04
C ARG A 459 44.58 -26.95 0.32
N LEU A 460 44.56 -27.12 -1.00
CA LEU A 460 45.78 -27.30 -1.79
C LEU A 460 46.69 -26.09 -1.66
N LYS A 461 46.12 -24.87 -1.67
CA LYS A 461 46.86 -23.63 -1.46
C LYS A 461 47.45 -23.53 -0.06
N GLU A 462 46.70 -23.88 1.00
CA GLU A 462 47.20 -23.93 2.39
C GLU A 462 48.36 -24.92 2.54
N GLN A 463 48.31 -26.05 1.83
CA GLN A 463 49.32 -27.10 1.88
C GLN A 463 50.51 -26.84 0.93
N GLY A 464 50.42 -25.81 0.08
CA GLY A 464 51.45 -25.48 -0.91
C GLY A 464 51.59 -26.52 -2.03
N ILE A 465 50.53 -27.29 -2.30
CA ILE A 465 50.53 -28.35 -3.32
C ILE A 465 50.03 -27.78 -4.64
N ALA A 466 50.76 -28.04 -5.73
CA ALA A 466 50.37 -27.65 -7.07
C ALA A 466 49.35 -28.62 -7.66
N TRP A 467 48.37 -28.12 -8.42
CA TRP A 467 47.31 -28.91 -9.05
C TRP A 467 47.87 -30.07 -9.90
N GLU A 468 48.93 -29.80 -10.66
CA GLU A 468 49.58 -30.75 -11.58
C GLU A 468 50.25 -31.91 -10.85
N SER A 469 50.46 -31.78 -9.54
CA SER A 469 51.06 -32.82 -8.68
C SER A 469 50.04 -33.65 -7.92
N THR A 470 48.74 -33.37 -8.08
CA THR A 470 47.66 -34.13 -7.43
C THR A 470 47.17 -35.29 -8.29
N ILE A 471 46.72 -36.37 -7.66
CA ILE A 471 45.98 -37.45 -8.31
C ILE A 471 44.52 -37.43 -7.86
N LEU A 472 43.63 -38.03 -8.65
CA LEU A 472 42.20 -38.09 -8.34
C LEU A 472 41.91 -38.62 -6.93
N ALA A 473 42.67 -39.63 -6.49
CA ALA A 473 42.52 -40.20 -5.15
C ALA A 473 42.77 -39.18 -4.03
N ASP A 474 43.71 -38.24 -4.20
CA ASP A 474 43.99 -37.20 -3.22
C ASP A 474 42.90 -36.12 -3.22
N LEU A 475 42.39 -35.78 -4.41
CA LEU A 475 41.28 -34.84 -4.57
C LEU A 475 39.97 -35.42 -3.99
N ASP A 476 39.74 -36.72 -4.13
CA ASP A 476 38.58 -37.42 -3.57
C ASP A 476 38.59 -37.38 -2.03
N VAL A 477 39.76 -37.48 -1.40
CA VAL A 477 39.88 -37.32 0.06
C VAL A 477 39.44 -35.92 0.48
N LEU A 478 39.94 -34.88 -0.18
CA LEU A 478 39.56 -33.48 0.10
C LEU A 478 38.08 -33.21 -0.22
N TRP A 479 37.52 -33.87 -1.23
CA TRP A 479 36.09 -33.79 -1.57
C TRP A 479 35.21 -34.41 -0.47
N GLU A 480 35.58 -35.58 0.06
CA GLU A 480 34.86 -36.22 1.16
C GLU A 480 35.00 -35.43 2.47
N GLU A 481 36.12 -34.76 2.69
CA GLU A 481 36.25 -33.78 3.79
C GLU A 481 35.28 -32.61 3.64
N ALA A 482 35.18 -32.02 2.43
CA ALA A 482 34.25 -30.92 2.14
C ALA A 482 32.80 -31.33 2.42
N LYS A 483 32.40 -32.54 1.97
CA LYS A 483 31.07 -33.12 2.24
C LYS A 483 30.76 -33.22 3.74
N LYS A 484 31.72 -33.69 4.54
CA LYS A 484 31.55 -33.84 5.99
C LYS A 484 31.37 -32.50 6.69
N LYS A 485 32.11 -31.47 6.28
CA LYS A 485 31.96 -30.11 6.82
C LYS A 485 30.59 -29.51 6.53
N GLU A 486 30.07 -29.66 5.31
CA GLU A 486 28.74 -29.14 4.93
C GLU A 486 27.58 -29.87 5.64
N SER A 487 27.76 -31.13 6.06
CA SER A 487 26.71 -31.92 6.70
C SER A 487 26.60 -31.69 8.22
N ALA A 488 27.59 -31.00 8.80
CA ALA A 488 27.71 -30.80 10.25
C ALA A 488 27.36 -29.37 10.71
N GLY A 489 27.12 -28.44 9.78
CA GLY A 489 26.61 -27.09 10.02
C GLY A 489 25.25 -26.94 9.36
#